data_AF-A0A380G5Y6-F1
#
_entry.id   AF-A0A380G5Y6-F1
#
_cell.length_a   1.000
_cell.length_b   1.000
_cell.length_c   1.000
_cell.angle_alpha   90.00
_cell.angle_beta   90.00
_cell.angle_gamma   90.00
#
_symmetry.space_group_name_H-M   'P 1'
#
loop_
_entity.id
_entity.type
_entity.pdbx_description
1 polymer ?
#
loop_
_entity_poly.entity_id
_entity_poly.type
_entity_poly.pdbx_seq_one_letter_code
_entity_poly.pdbx_strand_id
1 'polypeptide(L)' 'MESVNNGCPVLAYDIRYGPRDLIVEGKNGHLVESQNIEDLAEKMKRITEYPVTDVKLDERFSIEQAKKNYKVLIEKLIQS' A
#
# COMPACT_ATOMS: atom_id res chain seq x y z
N MET A 1 2.65 -0.81 5.49
CA MET A 1 3.78 -1.24 4.63
C MET A 1 4.24 -2.65 4.99
N GLU A 2 4.51 -2.92 6.27
CA GLU A 2 5.01 -4.23 6.76
C GLU A 2 4.12 -5.41 6.37
N SER A 3 2.80 -5.31 6.50
CA SER A 3 1.87 -6.39 6.13
C SER A 3 2.05 -6.81 4.66
N VAL A 4 1.96 -5.86 3.74
CA VAL A 4 2.12 -6.08 2.30
C VAL A 4 3.50 -6.66 1.97
N ASN A 5 4.55 -6.16 2.64
CA ASN A 5 5.92 -6.65 2.44
C ASN A 5 6.14 -8.10 2.93
N ASN A 6 5.30 -8.57 3.86
CA ASN A 6 5.30 -9.96 4.35
C ASN A 6 4.23 -10.83 3.65
N GLY A 7 3.71 -10.40 2.50
CA GLY A 7 2.73 -11.18 1.73
C GLY A 7 1.32 -11.17 2.34
N CYS A 8 1.04 -10.31 3.32
CA CYS A 8 -0.26 -10.19 3.95
C CYS A 8 -1.06 -9.05 3.30
N PRO A 9 -2.19 -9.34 2.62
CA PRO A 9 -2.97 -8.31 1.97
C PRO A 9 -3.71 -7.45 3.01
N VAL A 10 -3.95 -6.19 2.67
CA VAL A 10 -4.49 -5.20 3.63
C VAL A 10 -5.87 -4.71 3.21
N LEU A 11 -6.81 -4.66 4.16
CA LEU A 11 -8.01 -3.82 4.05
C LEU A 11 -7.79 -2.54 4.85
N ALA A 12 -8.03 -1.39 4.24
CA ALA A 12 -7.94 -0.12 4.94
C ALA A 12 -8.87 0.92 4.31
N TYR A 13 -9.24 1.94 5.09
CA TYR A 13 -10.08 3.02 4.58
C TYR A 13 -9.39 3.85 3.49
N ASP A 14 -10.17 4.35 2.55
CA ASP A 14 -9.77 5.21 1.45
C ASP A 14 -9.53 6.66 1.89
N ILE A 15 -8.59 6.85 2.81
CA ILE A 15 -8.21 8.16 3.35
C ILE A 15 -7.01 8.75 2.62
N ARG A 16 -6.86 10.07 2.68
CA ARG A 16 -5.71 10.75 2.09
C ARG A 16 -4.43 10.36 2.84
N TYR A 17 -3.45 9.88 2.09
CA TYR A 17 -2.13 9.43 2.51
C TYR A 17 -2.11 8.09 3.25
N GLY A 18 -1.00 7.36 3.09
CA GLY A 18 -0.82 6.06 3.75
C GLY A 18 -1.52 4.96 2.97
N PRO A 19 -2.71 4.48 3.37
CA PRO A 19 -3.42 3.41 2.66
C PRO A 19 -3.62 3.67 1.16
N ARG A 20 -4.12 4.87 0.79
CA ARG A 20 -4.39 5.21 -0.62
C ARG A 20 -3.15 5.21 -1.51
N ASP A 21 -1.97 5.46 -0.94
CA ASP A 21 -0.70 5.46 -1.68
C ASP A 21 -0.08 4.06 -1.77
N LEU A 22 -0.34 3.21 -0.76
CA LEU A 22 0.28 1.89 -0.58
C LEU A 22 -0.53 0.74 -1.19
N ILE A 23 -1.86 0.85 -1.16
CA ILE A 23 -2.78 -0.23 -1.54
C ILE A 23 -3.20 -0.06 -2.99
N VAL A 24 -3.06 -1.12 -3.76
CA VAL A 24 -3.55 -1.25 -5.12
C VAL A 24 -4.71 -2.23 -5.11
N GLU A 25 -5.91 -1.71 -5.38
CA GLU A 25 -7.18 -2.44 -5.30
C GLU A 25 -7.09 -3.81 -6.00
N GLY A 26 -7.35 -4.88 -5.23
CA GLY A 26 -7.34 -6.27 -5.70
C GLY A 26 -5.98 -6.89 -5.97
N LYS A 27 -4.86 -6.14 -5.85
CA LYS A 27 -3.50 -6.68 -6.05
C LYS A 27 -2.75 -6.97 -4.76
N ASN A 28 -2.87 -6.09 -3.77
CA ASN A 28 -2.20 -6.24 -2.47
C ASN A 28 -3.12 -5.91 -1.30
N GLY A 29 -4.42 -5.73 -1.58
CA GLY A 29 -5.42 -5.31 -0.61
C GLY A 29 -6.64 -4.68 -1.25
N HIS A 30 -7.52 -4.13 -0.41
CA HIS A 30 -8.69 -3.38 -0.81
C HIS A 30 -8.81 -2.09 -0.02
N LEU A 31 -9.17 -1.01 -0.71
CA LEU A 31 -9.57 0.25 -0.10
C LEU A 31 -11.06 0.22 0.20
N VAL A 32 -11.43 0.63 1.41
CA VAL A 32 -12.81 0.65 1.90
C VAL A 32 -13.28 2.10 1.99
N GLU A 33 -14.50 2.42 1.57
CA GLU A 33 -15.03 3.76 1.76
C GLU A 33 -15.06 4.14 3.25
N SER A 34 -14.62 5.37 3.57
CA SER A 34 -14.55 5.81 4.96
C SER A 34 -15.95 5.86 5.59
N GLN A 35 -16.10 5.24 6.76
CA GLN A 35 -17.35 5.12 7.51
C GLN A 35 -18.42 4.22 6.85
N ASN A 36 -18.08 3.50 5.78
CA ASN A 36 -18.96 2.53 5.15
C ASN A 36 -18.69 1.12 5.73
N ILE A 37 -19.53 0.69 6.67
CA ILE A 37 -19.37 -0.59 7.37
C ILE A 37 -19.80 -1.76 6.47
N GLU A 38 -20.79 -1.53 5.61
CA GLU A 38 -21.29 -2.49 4.64
C GLU A 38 -20.19 -2.85 3.63
N ASP A 39 -19.49 -1.85 3.07
CA ASP A 39 -18.35 -2.05 2.15
C ASP A 39 -17.17 -2.75 2.85
N LEU A 40 -16.91 -2.41 4.12
CA LEU A 40 -15.90 -3.13 4.92
C LEU A 40 -16.23 -4.62 5.01
N ALA A 41 -17.47 -4.95 5.38
CA ALA A 41 -17.92 -6.33 5.53
C ALA A 41 -17.87 -7.09 4.20
N GLU A 42 -18.30 -6.45 3.10
CA GLU A 42 -18.25 -7.04 1.76
C GLU A 42 -16.80 -7.35 1.36
N LYS A 43 -15.87 -6.41 1.55
CA LYS A 43 -14.45 -6.61 1.22
C LYS A 43 -13.80 -7.66 2.10
N MET A 44 -14.17 -7.75 3.39
CA MET A 44 -13.69 -8.80 4.30
C MET A 44 -14.15 -10.20 3.83
N LYS A 45 -15.39 -10.30 3.36
CA LYS A 45 -15.91 -11.55 2.77
C LYS A 45 -15.20 -11.85 1.44
N ARG A 46 -15.07 -10.85 0.57
CA ARG A 46 -14.45 -11.01 -0.75
C ARG A 46 -13.02 -11.51 -0.66
N ILE A 47 -12.21 -10.98 0.26
CA ILE A 47 -10.80 -11.39 0.39
C ILE A 47 -10.63 -12.80 0.98
N THR A 48 -11.63 -13.31 1.70
CA THR A 48 -11.64 -14.69 2.19
C THR A 48 -12.14 -15.67 1.11
N GLU A 49 -13.12 -15.28 0.29
CA GLU A 49 -13.59 -16.08 -0.85
C GLU A 49 -12.62 -16.10 -2.04
N TYR A 50 -11.94 -14.98 -2.28
CA TYR A 50 -10.98 -14.79 -3.36
C TYR A 50 -9.65 -14.25 -2.80
N PRO A 51 -8.82 -15.11 -2.18
CA PRO A 51 -7.58 -14.69 -1.56
C PRO A 51 -6.59 -14.08 -2.56
N VAL A 52 -5.98 -12.96 -2.16
CA VAL A 52 -4.85 -12.36 -2.88
C VAL A 52 -3.59 -13.12 -2.47
N THR A 53 -2.94 -13.80 -3.41
CA THR A 53 -1.81 -14.71 -3.12
C THR A 53 -0.44 -14.12 -3.46
N ASP A 54 -0.34 -13.27 -4.49
CA ASP A 54 0.91 -12.60 -4.90
C ASP A 54 0.97 -11.16 -4.36
N VAL A 55 0.84 -11.03 -3.04
CA VAL A 55 0.85 -9.73 -2.37
C VAL A 55 2.26 -9.15 -2.41
N LYS A 56 2.42 -8.04 -3.16
CA LYS A 56 3.68 -7.33 -3.32
C LYS A 56 3.53 -5.86 -3.00
N LEU A 57 4.57 -5.32 -2.38
CA LEU A 57 4.72 -3.88 -2.20
C LEU A 57 5.22 -3.28 -3.51
N ASP A 58 4.66 -2.13 -3.87
CA ASP A 58 5.08 -1.40 -5.06
C ASP A 58 6.57 -1.02 -4.96
N GLU A 59 7.32 -1.14 -6.07
CA GLU A 59 8.75 -0.87 -6.13
C GLU A 59 9.12 0.55 -5.71
N ARG A 60 8.17 1.50 -5.78
CA ARG A 60 8.32 2.87 -5.27
C ARG A 60 8.67 2.93 -3.79
N PHE A 61 8.31 1.92 -3.02
CA PHE A 61 8.60 1.79 -1.59
C PHE A 61 9.80 0.86 -1.30
N SER A 62 10.53 0.43 -2.32
CA SER A 62 11.73 -0.40 -2.14
C SER A 62 12.88 0.37 -1.48
N ILE A 63 13.78 -0.38 -0.84
CA ILE A 63 15.01 0.17 -0.26
C ILE A 63 15.88 0.83 -1.33
N GLU A 64 15.96 0.27 -2.53
CA GLU A 64 16.73 0.84 -3.63
C GLU A 64 16.16 2.17 -4.11
N GLN A 65 14.83 2.28 -4.22
CA GLN A 65 14.20 3.56 -4.55
C GLN A 65 14.40 4.60 -3.44
N ALA A 66 14.34 4.19 -2.17
CA ALA A 66 14.64 5.07 -1.04
C ALA A 66 16.08 5.62 -1.11
N LYS A 67 17.08 4.75 -1.31
CA LYS A 67 18.48 5.16 -1.49
C LYS A 67 18.64 6.16 -2.63
N LYS A 68 18.01 5.91 -3.78
CA LYS A 68 18.03 6.81 -4.94
C LYS A 68 17.44 8.19 -4.58
N ASN A 69 16.31 8.22 -3.89
CA ASN A 69 15.66 9.47 -3.47
C ASN A 69 16.55 10.28 -2.51
N TYR A 70 17.16 9.62 -1.51
CA TYR A 70 18.07 10.29 -0.57
C TYR A 70 19.33 10.82 -1.26
N LYS A 71 19.92 10.05 -2.18
CA LYS A 71 21.07 10.52 -2.96
C LYS A 71 20.76 11.81 -3.71
N VAL A 72 19.63 11.85 -4.43
CA VAL A 72 19.18 13.04 -5.17
C VAL A 72 18.97 14.23 -4.25
N LEU A 73 18.39 14.01 -3.05
CA LEU A 73 18.19 15.05 -2.07
C LEU A 73 19.52 15.63 -1.56
N ILE A 74 20.48 14.76 -1.21
CA ILE A 74 21.79 15.18 -0.71
C ILE A 74 22.55 15.96 -1.79
N GLU A 75 22.56 15.49 -3.04
CA GLU A 75 23.20 16.19 -4.17
C GLU A 75 22.62 17.60 -4.37
N LYS A 76 21.30 17.75 -4.26
CA LYS A 76 20.64 19.06 -4.34
C LYS A 76 21.03 20.01 -3.21
N LEU A 77 21.16 19.50 -1.99
CA LEU A 77 21.52 20.28 -0.81
C LEU A 77 22.99 20.71 -0.81
N ILE A 78 23.87 19.96 -1.47
CA ILE A 78 25.30 20.32 -1.61
C ILE A 78 25.51 21.35 -2.72
N GLN A 79 24.63 21.37 -3.73
CA GLN A 79 24.69 22.30 -4.88
C GLN A 79 23.97 23.64 -4.62
N SER A 80 23.26 23.78 -3.50
CA SER A 80 22.59 25.01 -3.04
C SER A 80 23.46 25.78 -2.06
#